data_AF-A0A9D7MMS4-F1
#
_entry.id   AF-A0A9D7MMS4-F1
#
_cell.length_a   1.000
_cell.length_b   1.000
_cell.length_c   1.000
_cell.angle_alpha   90.00
_cell.angle_beta   90.00
_cell.angle_gamma   90.00
#
_symmetry.space_group_name_H-M   'P 1'
#
loop_
_entity.id
_entity.type
_entity.pdbx_description
1 polymer ?
#
loop_
_entity_poly.entity_id
_entity_poly.type
_entity_poly.pdbx_seq_one_letter_code
_entity_poly.pdbx_strand_id
1 'polypeptide(L)'
;MLLCLSANPAGDVNADGYDDLIIGAPDFNSKHGRSYIYFGGSSPDSLPDVILNGETNWYPFFGHSSNGAGDVNGDGYDDVIVGAYGWAGVNGRAYIFYGGSNMDSNLDLYWRTVA
;
A
#
# COMPACT_ATOMS: atom_id res chain seq x y z
N MET A 1 -13.27 -5.34 13.36
CA MET A 1 -13.59 -3.97 12.90
C MET A 1 -12.40 -3.50 12.09
N LEU A 2 -12.56 -3.21 10.80
CA LEU A 2 -11.53 -2.53 10.02
C LEU A 2 -11.64 -1.04 10.35
N LEU A 3 -10.57 -0.44 10.88
CA LEU A 3 -10.46 1.00 11.01
C LEU A 3 -9.57 1.51 9.87
N CYS A 4 -10.09 2.43 9.07
CA CYS A 4 -9.30 3.19 8.11
C CYS A 4 -8.43 4.18 8.89
N LEU A 5 -7.11 4.09 8.72
CA LEU A 5 -6.14 4.94 9.42
C LEU A 5 -5.33 5.82 8.46
N SER A 6 -5.29 5.46 7.18
CA SER A 6 -4.75 6.30 6.12
C SER A 6 -5.58 6.13 4.84
N ALA A 7 -5.77 7.24 4.13
CA ALA A 7 -6.42 7.29 2.82
C ALA A 7 -5.77 8.41 2.03
N ASN A 8 -5.10 8.08 0.94
CA ASN A 8 -4.29 9.02 0.15
C ASN A 8 -4.39 8.71 -1.34
N PRO A 9 -4.07 9.67 -2.23
CA PRO A 9 -3.84 9.40 -3.63
C PRO A 9 -2.72 8.37 -3.79
N ALA A 10 -2.90 7.40 -4.68
CA ALA A 10 -1.88 6.44 -5.07
C ALA A 10 -1.08 6.91 -6.29
N GLY A 11 -1.59 7.88 -7.05
CA GLY A 11 -1.13 8.17 -8.41
C GLY A 11 -1.89 7.31 -9.42
N ASP A 12 -1.52 7.36 -10.70
CA ASP A 12 -2.09 6.50 -11.74
C ASP A 12 -1.26 5.21 -11.85
N VAL A 13 -1.58 4.24 -10.98
CA VAL A 13 -0.79 3.02 -10.79
C VAL A 13 -1.02 1.99 -11.89
N ASN A 14 -2.08 2.16 -12.69
CA ASN A 14 -2.39 1.29 -13.82
C ASN A 14 -2.24 1.98 -15.21
N ALA A 15 -1.85 3.26 -15.22
CA ALA A 15 -1.68 4.13 -16.39
C ALA A 15 -2.94 4.26 -17.27
N ASP A 16 -4.12 4.31 -16.65
CA ASP A 16 -5.40 4.49 -17.36
C ASP A 16 -5.80 5.96 -17.57
N GLY A 17 -5.01 6.89 -17.03
CA GLY A 17 -5.20 8.33 -17.11
C GLY A 17 -5.98 8.94 -15.95
N TYR A 18 -6.30 8.16 -14.91
CA TYR A 18 -6.97 8.62 -13.71
C TYR A 18 -6.14 8.30 -12.45
N ASP A 19 -6.10 9.23 -11.49
CA ASP A 19 -5.47 8.97 -10.20
C ASP A 19 -6.27 7.90 -9.42
N ASP A 20 -5.53 6.96 -8.84
CA ASP A 20 -6.01 5.87 -7.99
C ASP A 20 -5.92 6.23 -6.50
N LEU A 21 -6.49 5.37 -5.64
CA LEU A 21 -6.54 5.56 -4.20
C LEU A 21 -5.88 4.41 -3.45
N ILE A 22 -5.15 4.73 -2.38
CA ILE A 22 -4.61 3.76 -1.42
C ILE A 22 -5.18 4.00 -0.02
N ILE A 23 -5.74 2.94 0.58
CA ILE A 23 -6.34 2.97 1.93
C ILE A 23 -5.65 1.96 2.83
N GLY A 24 -5.21 2.40 4.01
CA GLY A 24 -4.56 1.56 5.02
C GLY A 24 -5.48 1.16 6.17
N ALA A 25 -5.39 -0.11 6.56
CA ALA A 25 -6.13 -0.74 7.65
C ALA A 25 -5.21 -1.55 8.58
N PRO A 26 -4.40 -0.86 9.42
CA PRO A 26 -3.34 -1.48 10.22
C PRO A 26 -3.84 -2.43 11.31
N ASP A 27 -5.08 -2.29 11.78
CA ASP A 27 -5.67 -3.17 12.80
C ASP A 27 -6.26 -4.46 12.22
N PHE A 28 -6.26 -4.64 10.90
CA PHE A 28 -6.77 -5.84 10.25
C PHE A 28 -6.04 -7.09 10.74
N ASN A 29 -6.81 -8.18 10.94
CA ASN A 29 -6.33 -9.50 11.34
C ASN A 29 -5.30 -9.43 12.48
N SER A 30 -5.73 -9.08 13.69
CA SER A 30 -4.83 -8.98 14.85
C SER A 30 -3.61 -8.09 14.61
N LYS A 31 -3.77 -6.93 13.95
CA LYS A 31 -2.68 -5.97 13.67
C LYS A 31 -1.61 -6.46 12.70
N HIS A 32 -1.90 -7.50 11.91
CA HIS A 32 -1.11 -7.83 10.72
C HIS A 32 -1.22 -6.73 9.66
N GLY A 33 -2.36 -6.06 9.61
CA GLY A 33 -2.55 -4.90 8.75
C GLY A 33 -2.72 -5.27 7.28
N ARG A 34 -3.26 -4.32 6.53
CA ARG A 34 -3.54 -4.44 5.09
C ARG A 34 -3.63 -3.04 4.49
N SER A 35 -3.31 -2.92 3.22
CA SER A 35 -3.68 -1.77 2.40
C SER A 35 -4.49 -2.22 1.19
N TYR A 36 -5.31 -1.33 0.68
CA TYR A 36 -6.24 -1.55 -0.42
C TYR A 36 -5.97 -0.50 -1.49
N ILE A 37 -5.83 -0.92 -2.74
CA ILE A 37 -5.84 -0.04 -3.90
C ILE A 37 -7.23 -0.08 -4.51
N TYR A 38 -7.72 1.08 -4.88
CA TYR A 38 -8.94 1.26 -5.66
C TYR A 38 -8.55 2.05 -6.90
N PHE A 39 -8.80 1.47 -8.07
CA PHE A 39 -8.59 2.15 -9.32
C PHE A 39 -9.59 3.30 -9.47
N GLY A 40 -9.10 4.40 -10.02
CA GLY A 40 -9.87 5.55 -10.41
C GLY A 40 -10.71 5.26 -11.67
N GLY A 41 -11.08 6.32 -12.36
CA GLY A 41 -11.83 6.23 -13.60
C GLY A 41 -13.05 7.13 -13.64
N SER A 42 -13.80 7.05 -14.74
CA SER A 42 -15.03 7.83 -14.92
C SER A 42 -16.16 7.40 -13.98
N SER A 43 -16.07 6.18 -13.45
CA SER A 43 -17.07 5.53 -12.59
C SER A 43 -16.37 4.63 -11.55
N PRO A 44 -15.63 5.20 -10.60
CA PRO A 44 -14.95 4.41 -9.57
C PRO A 44 -15.99 3.73 -8.68
N ASP A 45 -15.65 2.55 -8.15
CA ASP A 45 -16.49 1.83 -7.22
C ASP A 45 -15.82 1.63 -5.84
N SER A 46 -16.39 0.75 -5.00
CA SER A 46 -15.94 0.53 -3.62
C SER A 46 -15.35 -0.86 -3.38
N LEU A 47 -15.15 -1.63 -4.46
CA LEU A 47 -14.46 -2.91 -4.44
C LEU A 47 -12.97 -2.64 -4.62
N PRO A 48 -12.10 -3.20 -3.76
CA PRO A 48 -10.66 -3.02 -3.93
C PRO A 48 -10.16 -3.84 -5.11
N ASP A 49 -9.39 -3.23 -5.99
CA ASP A 49 -8.76 -3.86 -7.15
C ASP A 49 -7.51 -4.65 -6.75
N VAL A 50 -6.71 -4.10 -5.82
CA VAL A 50 -5.51 -4.77 -5.28
C VAL A 50 -5.54 -4.75 -3.76
N ILE A 51 -5.16 -5.88 -3.15
CA ILE A 51 -5.07 -6.03 -1.70
C ILE A 51 -3.63 -6.35 -1.30
N LEU A 52 -2.99 -5.41 -0.62
CA LEU A 52 -1.62 -5.53 -0.13
C LEU A 52 -1.64 -6.05 1.32
N ASN A 53 -1.07 -7.23 1.54
CA ASN A 53 -1.08 -7.86 2.86
C ASN A 53 0.21 -7.55 3.63
N GLY A 54 0.06 -7.17 4.89
CA GLY A 54 1.20 -7.07 5.80
C GLY A 54 1.80 -8.43 6.15
N GLU A 55 3.03 -8.41 6.65
CA GLU A 55 3.70 -9.61 7.14
C GLU A 55 2.99 -10.25 8.33
N THR A 56 3.18 -11.56 8.50
CA THR A 56 2.61 -12.33 9.62
C THR A 56 3.42 -12.24 10.90
N ASN A 57 4.47 -11.41 10.94
CA ASN A 57 5.40 -11.35 12.07
C ASN A 57 5.16 -10.12 12.96
N TRP A 58 4.98 -10.35 14.28
CA TRP A 58 5.09 -9.32 15.33
C TRP A 58 4.21 -8.07 15.17
N TYR A 59 2.92 -8.23 14.86
CA TYR A 59 1.95 -7.11 14.82
C TYR A 59 2.52 -5.88 14.08
N PRO A 60 2.87 -5.99 12.80
CA PRO A 60 3.63 -4.97 12.10
C PRO A 60 2.86 -3.65 11.93
N PHE A 61 1.52 -3.67 12.05
CA PHE A 61 0.64 -2.55 11.74
C PHE A 61 0.86 -2.05 10.30
N PHE A 62 0.93 -2.98 9.34
CA PHE A 62 1.06 -2.65 7.92
C PHE A 62 -0.13 -1.83 7.43
N GLY A 63 0.11 -0.79 6.65
CA GLY A 63 -0.94 0.15 6.24
C GLY A 63 -1.22 1.22 7.27
N HIS A 64 -0.37 1.39 8.29
CA HIS A 64 -0.50 2.52 9.22
C HIS A 64 -0.29 3.86 8.52
N SER A 65 0.64 3.90 7.57
CA SER A 65 0.82 5.01 6.64
C SER A 65 0.94 4.44 5.23
N SER A 66 0.29 5.07 4.25
CA SER A 66 0.40 4.68 2.84
C SER A 66 0.23 5.89 1.94
N ASN A 67 0.89 5.93 0.79
CA ASN A 67 0.78 7.01 -0.18
C ASN A 67 1.25 6.55 -1.57
N GLY A 68 0.96 7.33 -2.62
CA GLY A 68 1.68 7.25 -3.88
C GLY A 68 3.16 7.61 -3.68
N ALA A 69 4.03 6.85 -4.33
CA ALA A 69 5.47 7.09 -4.41
C ALA A 69 5.86 7.79 -5.72
N GLY A 70 4.94 7.86 -6.68
CA GLY A 70 5.23 8.20 -8.08
C GLY A 70 5.91 7.03 -8.79
N ASP A 71 6.22 7.17 -10.07
CA ASP A 71 7.02 6.20 -10.82
C ASP A 71 8.50 6.20 -10.33
N VAL A 72 8.83 5.30 -9.40
CA VAL A 72 10.17 5.20 -8.79
C VAL A 72 11.11 4.30 -9.58
N ASN A 73 10.59 3.45 -10.47
CA ASN A 73 11.38 2.50 -11.25
C ASN A 73 11.57 2.96 -12.73
N GLY A 74 10.86 3.98 -13.17
CA GLY A 74 10.92 4.59 -14.51
C GLY A 74 10.16 3.80 -15.58
N ASP A 75 9.16 3.01 -15.23
CA ASP A 75 8.40 2.16 -16.16
C ASP A 75 7.12 2.82 -16.72
N GLY A 76 6.81 4.02 -16.24
CA GLY A 76 5.66 4.82 -16.67
C GLY A 76 4.37 4.58 -15.89
N TYR A 77 4.41 3.84 -14.78
CA TYR A 77 3.30 3.63 -13.87
C TYR A 77 3.64 4.24 -12.50
N ASP A 78 2.69 4.89 -11.84
CA ASP A 78 2.94 5.36 -10.48
C ASP A 78 3.04 4.16 -9.52
N ASP A 79 4.00 4.21 -8.58
CA ASP A 79 4.21 3.20 -7.57
C ASP A 79 3.58 3.62 -6.24
N VAL A 80 3.42 2.68 -5.30
CA VAL A 80 2.90 2.99 -3.95
C VAL A 80 3.87 2.59 -2.85
N ILE A 81 3.85 3.37 -1.77
CA ILE A 81 4.59 3.08 -0.54
C ILE A 81 3.64 2.80 0.62
N VAL A 82 3.97 1.77 1.40
CA VAL A 82 3.25 1.41 2.64
C VAL A 82 4.23 1.30 3.79
N GLY A 83 3.84 1.84 4.96
CA GLY A 83 4.61 1.77 6.19
C GLY A 83 3.99 0.80 7.20
N ALA A 84 4.87 0.11 7.93
CA ALA A 84 4.53 -0.72 9.08
C ALA A 84 5.48 -0.39 10.23
N TYR A 85 4.99 0.31 11.24
CA TYR A 85 5.85 0.88 12.30
C TYR A 85 6.17 -0.11 13.44
N GLY A 86 5.46 -1.23 13.52
CA GLY A 86 5.65 -2.26 14.56
C GLY A 86 6.45 -3.46 14.08
N TRP A 87 7.07 -3.38 12.89
CA TRP A 87 7.83 -4.49 12.33
C TRP A 87 8.94 -4.94 13.30
N ALA A 88 8.91 -6.20 13.72
CA ALA A 88 9.82 -6.73 14.74
C ALA A 88 9.81 -5.93 16.07
N GLY A 89 8.63 -5.48 16.52
CA GLY A 89 8.39 -4.89 17.83
C GLY A 89 8.54 -3.37 17.86
N VAL A 90 9.77 -2.86 17.76
CA VAL A 90 10.07 -1.41 17.82
C VAL A 90 10.69 -0.85 16.54
N ASN A 91 10.94 -1.71 15.53
CA ASN A 91 11.47 -1.25 14.26
C ASN A 91 10.33 -0.94 13.29
N GLY A 92 10.57 -0.04 12.35
CA GLY A 92 9.71 0.20 11.21
C GLY A 92 10.20 -0.54 9.97
N ARG A 93 9.28 -0.77 9.04
CA ARG A 93 9.58 -1.13 7.66
C ARG A 93 8.73 -0.28 6.72
N ALA A 94 9.33 0.13 5.61
CA ALA A 94 8.64 0.74 4.48
C ALA A 94 8.72 -0.23 3.29
N TYR A 95 7.64 -0.32 2.53
CA TYR A 95 7.42 -1.28 1.45
C TYR A 95 7.01 -0.51 0.21
N ILE A 96 7.59 -0.83 -0.95
CA ILE A 96 7.19 -0.33 -2.26
C ILE A 96 6.58 -1.48 -3.05
N PHE A 97 5.49 -1.17 -3.71
CA PHE A 97 4.82 -2.03 -4.69
C PHE A 97 4.77 -1.25 -5.98
N TYR A 98 5.28 -1.85 -7.06
CA TYR A 98 5.31 -1.20 -8.35
C TYR A 98 3.93 -1.18 -8.98
N GLY A 99 3.65 -0.09 -9.70
CA GLY A 99 2.51 0.02 -10.59
C GLY A 99 2.66 -0.92 -11.79
N GLY A 100 1.64 -0.95 -12.63
CA GLY A 100 1.68 -1.70 -13.88
C GLY A 100 0.32 -1.84 -14.52
N SER A 101 0.30 -2.14 -15.82
CA SER A 101 -0.95 -2.43 -16.56
C SER A 101 -1.77 -3.56 -15.93
N ASN A 102 -1.11 -4.43 -15.16
CA ASN A 102 -1.75 -5.34 -14.21
C ASN A 102 -0.99 -5.28 -12.88
N MET A 103 -1.08 -4.15 -12.17
CA MET A 103 -0.52 -4.01 -10.83
C MET A 103 -0.90 -5.23 -9.98
N ASP A 104 0.09 -5.86 -9.35
CA ASP A 104 -0.11 -7.02 -8.50
C ASP A 104 0.10 -6.69 -7.01
N SER A 105 0.06 -7.71 -6.15
CA SER A 105 0.23 -7.53 -4.69
C SER A 105 1.56 -8.07 -4.15
N ASN A 106 2.50 -8.38 -5.06
CA ASN A 106 3.82 -8.86 -4.71
C ASN A 106 4.68 -7.68 -4.24
N LEU A 107 5.45 -7.92 -3.18
CA LEU A 107 6.37 -6.91 -2.67
C LEU A 107 7.60 -6.79 -3.58
N ASP A 108 7.88 -5.59 -4.08
CA ASP A 108 9.05 -5.33 -4.92
C ASP A 108 10.27 -4.88 -4.13
N LEU A 109 10.10 -3.93 -3.21
CA LEU A 109 11.21 -3.36 -2.46
C LEU A 109 10.80 -3.03 -1.02
N TYR A 110 11.74 -3.15 -0.08
CA TYR A 110 11.50 -2.72 1.29
C TYR A 110 12.78 -2.25 1.98
N TRP A 111 12.60 -1.37 2.96
CA TRP A 111 13.66 -0.92 3.85
C TRP A 111 13.24 -1.10 5.30
N ARG A 112 14.17 -1.57 6.13
CA ARG A 112 14.01 -1.64 7.58
C ARG A 112 14.69 -0.44 8.23
N THR A 113 14.09 0.12 9.26
CA THR A 113 14.82 1.02 10.15
C THR A 113 15.83 0.17 10.92
N VAL A 114 17.09 0.56 10.88
CA VAL A 114 18.11 0.05 11.80
C VAL A 114 18.25 1.04 12.94
N ALA A 115 18.09 0.54 14.16
CA ALA A 115 18.45 1.28 15.38
C ALA A 115 19.97 1.23 15.60
#